data_AF-A0A924UAC7-F1
#
_entry.id   AF-A0A924UAC7-F1
#
_cell.length_a   1.000
_cell.length_b   1.000
_cell.length_c   1.000
_cell.angle_alpha   90.00
_cell.angle_beta   90.00
_cell.angle_gamma   90.00
#
_symmetry.space_group_name_H-M   'P 1'
#
loop_
_entity.id
_entity.type
_entity.pdbx_description
1 polymer ?
#
loop_
_entity_poly.entity_id
_entity_poly.type
_entity_poly.pdbx_seq_one_letter_code
_entity_poly.pdbx_strand_id
1 'polypeptide(L)'
;MIHSKSFWLGTVLAITLAPAAFAQDATTPDVPAATPGPAVAVDCSAEFSAQDVDGNGFLSETESPRAYARSRLDGATMSDTGLSLDEYTTLCNGANWAENIPEEGAPFAGSNSFTEAQARDRAVAWNVTEISGLVLDDQGIWRGTGMAAGKPVSIAIDYKGNVVTSAPQP
;
A
#
# COMPACT_ATOMS: atom_id res chain seq x y z
N MET A 1 29.89 -77.34 33.10
CA MET A 1 28.52 -76.76 33.01
C MET A 1 28.52 -75.82 31.81
N ILE A 2 28.22 -76.35 30.61
CA ILE A 2 26.91 -76.25 29.92
C ILE A 2 26.65 -74.78 29.54
N HIS A 3 27.13 -74.30 28.39
CA HIS A 3 26.41 -74.22 27.11
C HIS A 3 24.96 -73.70 27.23
N SER A 4 24.66 -72.52 26.72
CA SER A 4 23.72 -72.39 25.60
C SER A 4 23.71 -70.99 24.98
N LYS A 5 23.82 -70.98 23.65
CA LYS A 5 23.57 -69.84 22.75
C LYS A 5 22.06 -69.71 22.54
N SER A 6 21.56 -68.49 22.35
CA SER A 6 20.32 -68.27 21.58
C SER A 6 20.43 -66.94 20.85
N PHE A 7 20.81 -67.07 19.58
CA PHE A 7 20.69 -66.04 18.56
C PHE A 7 19.22 -65.97 18.14
N TRP A 8 18.61 -64.78 18.22
CA TRP A 8 17.38 -64.50 17.49
C TRP A 8 17.75 -63.93 16.13
N LEU A 9 17.45 -64.68 15.07
CA LEU A 9 17.42 -64.19 13.70
C LEU A 9 16.19 -63.29 13.55
N GLY A 10 16.40 -61.97 13.58
CA GLY A 10 15.44 -61.02 13.03
C GLY A 10 15.70 -60.87 11.53
N THR A 11 14.79 -61.38 10.71
CA THR A 11 14.80 -61.21 9.26
C THR A 11 14.84 -59.72 8.90
N VAL A 12 15.93 -59.29 8.28
CA VAL A 12 16.04 -57.98 7.63
C VAL A 12 15.31 -58.08 6.30
N LEU A 13 14.11 -57.50 6.20
CA LEU A 13 13.45 -57.27 4.93
C LEU A 13 14.12 -56.05 4.28
N ALA A 14 15.11 -56.29 3.43
CA ALA A 14 15.69 -55.28 2.57
C ALA A 14 14.67 -54.91 1.49
N ILE A 15 13.90 -53.84 1.74
CA ILE A 15 13.10 -53.20 0.70
C ILE A 15 14.07 -52.37 -0.14
N THR A 16 14.40 -52.87 -1.33
CA THR A 16 15.09 -52.09 -2.36
C THR A 16 14.14 -50.99 -2.84
N LEU A 17 14.30 -49.78 -2.31
CA LEU A 17 13.70 -48.58 -2.88
C LEU A 17 14.41 -48.29 -4.21
N ALA A 18 13.72 -48.52 -5.33
CA ALA A 18 14.11 -47.92 -6.59
C ALA A 18 14.03 -46.39 -6.44
N PRO A 19 14.97 -45.61 -7.01
CA PRO A 19 14.81 -44.17 -7.06
C PRO A 19 13.60 -43.87 -7.96
N ALA A 20 12.56 -43.28 -7.37
CA ALA A 20 11.53 -42.61 -8.14
C ALA A 20 12.21 -41.43 -8.86
N ALA A 21 12.47 -41.60 -10.15
CA ALA A 21 12.76 -40.49 -11.03
C ALA A 21 11.50 -39.62 -11.05
N PHE A 22 11.53 -38.52 -10.29
CA PHE A 22 10.57 -37.44 -10.46
C PHE A 22 10.83 -36.83 -11.83
N ALA A 23 10.08 -37.28 -12.83
CA ALA A 23 9.91 -36.54 -14.06
C ALA A 23 9.27 -35.20 -13.68
N GLN A 24 10.03 -34.13 -13.85
CA GLN A 24 9.55 -32.76 -13.74
C GLN A 24 8.70 -32.51 -14.98
N ASP A 25 7.42 -32.89 -14.94
CA ASP A 25 6.46 -32.40 -15.91
C ASP A 25 6.23 -30.93 -15.57
N ALA A 26 7.03 -30.07 -16.20
CA ALA A 26 6.90 -28.62 -16.14
C ALA A 26 5.69 -28.20 -17.00
N THR A 27 4.51 -28.61 -16.58
CA THR A 27 3.26 -27.94 -16.92
C THR A 27 2.88 -27.10 -15.70
N THR A 28 3.55 -25.97 -15.53
CA THR A 28 2.94 -24.87 -14.76
C THR A 28 1.59 -24.60 -15.41
N PRO A 29 0.46 -24.74 -14.69
CA PRO A 29 -0.78 -24.16 -15.19
C PRO A 29 -0.48 -22.67 -15.36
N ASP A 30 -0.60 -22.19 -16.59
CA ASP A 30 -0.67 -20.78 -16.91
C ASP A 30 -1.76 -20.20 -16.01
N VAL A 31 -1.36 -19.56 -14.91
CA VAL A 31 -2.26 -18.73 -14.13
C VAL A 31 -2.42 -17.51 -15.00
N PRO A 32 -3.56 -17.30 -15.67
CA PRO A 32 -3.75 -16.08 -16.44
C PRO A 32 -3.48 -14.92 -15.50
N ALA A 33 -2.64 -13.98 -15.92
CA ALA A 33 -2.41 -12.74 -15.20
C ALA A 33 -3.78 -12.23 -14.74
N ALA A 34 -3.97 -12.16 -13.42
CA ALA A 34 -5.22 -11.69 -12.88
C ALA A 34 -5.43 -10.28 -13.41
N THR A 35 -6.38 -10.11 -14.33
CA THR A 35 -6.90 -8.79 -14.65
C THR A 35 -7.24 -8.15 -13.30
N PRO A 36 -6.74 -6.94 -12.99
CA PRO A 36 -7.19 -6.24 -11.80
C PRO A 36 -8.72 -6.30 -11.81
N GLY A 37 -9.31 -6.94 -10.80
CA GLY A 37 -10.76 -6.93 -10.67
C GLY A 37 -11.24 -5.48 -10.72
N PRO A 38 -12.45 -5.21 -11.24
CA PRO A 38 -12.97 -3.86 -11.23
C PRO A 38 -12.83 -3.32 -9.81
N ALA A 39 -12.14 -2.19 -9.65
CA ALA A 39 -12.06 -1.50 -8.37
C ALA A 39 -13.49 -1.44 -7.82
N VAL A 40 -13.72 -2.03 -6.64
CA VAL A 40 -15.05 -2.07 -6.03
C VAL A 40 -15.53 -0.62 -6.01
N ALA A 41 -16.64 -0.32 -6.68
CA ALA A 41 -17.12 1.05 -6.79
C ALA A 41 -17.30 1.60 -5.36
N VAL A 42 -16.49 2.58 -4.99
CA VAL A 42 -16.57 3.23 -3.69
C VAL A 42 -17.90 3.97 -3.63
N ASP A 43 -18.71 3.71 -2.62
CA ASP A 43 -19.91 4.53 -2.38
C ASP A 43 -19.48 5.86 -1.77
N CYS A 44 -19.04 6.78 -2.63
CA CYS A 44 -18.55 8.09 -2.22
C CYS A 44 -19.60 8.89 -1.42
N SER A 45 -20.90 8.67 -1.63
CA SER A 45 -21.92 9.39 -0.85
C SER A 45 -22.03 8.85 0.57
N ALA A 46 -21.94 7.52 0.73
CA ALA A 46 -21.88 6.90 2.05
C ALA A 46 -20.60 7.31 2.80
N GLU A 47 -19.45 7.32 2.12
CA GLU A 47 -18.18 7.76 2.70
C GLU A 47 -18.24 9.23 3.14
N PHE A 48 -18.86 10.11 2.35
CA PHE A 48 -19.08 11.50 2.74
C PHE A 48 -19.89 11.56 4.04
N SER A 49 -21.01 10.86 4.09
CA SER A 49 -21.91 10.86 5.25
C SER A 49 -21.26 10.28 6.51
N ALA A 50 -20.31 9.36 6.35
CA ALA A 50 -19.53 8.81 7.45
C ALA A 50 -18.47 9.79 7.99
N GLN A 51 -18.01 10.72 7.15
CA GLN A 51 -16.99 11.72 7.49
C GLN A 51 -17.60 13.05 7.97
N ASP A 52 -18.80 13.40 7.50
CA ASP A 52 -19.57 14.58 7.94
C ASP A 52 -20.14 14.34 9.35
N VAL A 53 -19.25 14.39 10.35
CA VAL A 53 -19.55 14.01 11.73
C VAL A 53 -20.45 15.04 12.39
N ASP A 54 -20.32 16.31 12.02
CA ASP A 54 -21.16 17.38 12.56
C ASP A 54 -22.50 17.55 11.81
N GLY A 55 -22.65 16.90 10.64
CA GLY A 55 -23.87 16.85 9.85
C GLY A 55 -24.22 18.19 9.19
N ASN A 56 -23.22 19.03 8.94
CA ASN A 56 -23.42 20.36 8.38
C ASN A 56 -23.52 20.36 6.83
N GLY A 57 -23.27 19.21 6.18
CA GLY A 57 -23.32 19.06 4.73
C GLY A 57 -22.03 19.44 4.00
N PHE A 58 -20.94 19.66 4.72
CA PHE A 58 -19.60 19.98 4.22
C PHE A 58 -18.55 19.20 5.02
N LEU A 59 -17.55 18.68 4.33
CA LEU A 59 -16.36 18.11 4.98
C LEU A 59 -15.37 19.23 5.26
N SER A 60 -14.91 19.30 6.51
CA SER A 60 -13.75 20.09 6.92
C SER A 60 -12.43 19.34 6.71
N GLU A 61 -11.30 20.04 6.80
CA GLU A 61 -9.97 19.39 6.71
C GLU A 61 -9.73 18.41 7.86
N THR A 62 -10.40 18.61 9.00
CA THR A 62 -10.33 17.69 10.14
C THR A 62 -11.11 16.40 9.86
N GLU A 63 -12.24 16.50 9.19
CA GLU A 63 -13.11 15.37 8.87
C GLU A 63 -12.58 14.54 7.69
N SER A 64 -12.05 15.22 6.67
CA SER A 64 -11.50 14.56 5.48
C SER A 64 -10.14 15.11 5.06
N PRO A 65 -9.06 14.83 5.82
CA PRO A 65 -7.71 15.27 5.45
C PRO A 65 -7.30 14.79 4.05
N ARG A 66 -7.69 13.57 3.67
CA ARG A 66 -7.41 12.97 2.35
C ARG A 66 -8.06 13.78 1.22
N ALA A 67 -9.34 14.14 1.36
CA ALA A 67 -10.04 14.91 0.34
C ALA A 67 -9.44 16.30 0.18
N TYR A 68 -9.17 16.99 1.28
CA TYR A 68 -8.51 18.30 1.27
C TYR A 68 -7.13 18.27 0.60
N ALA A 69 -6.31 17.29 0.97
CA ALA A 69 -5.01 17.11 0.36
C ALA A 69 -5.13 16.87 -1.15
N ARG A 70 -6.06 16.01 -1.59
CA ARG A 70 -6.31 15.77 -3.01
C ARG A 70 -6.80 17.03 -3.74
N SER A 71 -7.74 17.78 -3.17
CA SER A 71 -8.21 19.05 -3.73
C SER A 71 -7.07 20.04 -3.97
N ARG A 72 -6.14 20.17 -3.01
CA ARG A 72 -4.95 21.04 -3.16
C ARG A 72 -4.02 20.56 -4.27
N LEU A 73 -3.86 19.25 -4.43
CA LEU A 73 -3.03 18.66 -5.49
C LEU A 73 -3.64 18.83 -6.88
N ASP A 74 -4.97 18.74 -6.98
CA ASP A 74 -5.70 18.92 -8.23
C ASP A 74 -5.92 20.42 -8.57
N GLY A 75 -5.46 21.33 -7.70
CA GLY A 75 -5.61 22.78 -7.88
C GLY A 75 -7.05 23.25 -7.79
N ALA A 76 -7.92 22.50 -7.12
CA ALA A 76 -9.31 22.85 -6.92
C ALA A 76 -9.44 24.04 -5.96
N THR A 77 -10.28 25.01 -6.30
CA THR A 77 -10.68 26.07 -5.37
C THR A 77 -11.66 25.50 -4.36
N MET A 78 -11.28 25.47 -3.08
CA MET A 78 -12.17 25.04 -1.99
C MET A 78 -12.94 26.24 -1.42
N SER A 79 -14.19 26.01 -1.04
CA SER A 79 -15.02 26.99 -0.32
C SER A 79 -14.51 27.20 1.10
N ASP A 80 -14.72 28.40 1.66
CA ASP A 80 -14.41 28.72 3.06
C ASP A 80 -15.22 27.86 4.05
N THR A 81 -16.39 27.36 3.63
CA THR A 81 -17.25 26.48 4.44
C THR A 81 -16.77 25.03 4.45
N GLY A 82 -16.03 24.61 3.44
CA GLY A 82 -15.54 23.24 3.26
C GLY A 82 -15.97 22.58 1.97
N LEU A 83 -15.66 21.29 1.84
CA LEU A 83 -15.96 20.46 0.66
C LEU A 83 -17.40 19.95 0.70
N SER A 84 -18.23 20.39 -0.25
CA SER A 84 -19.61 19.90 -0.38
C SER A 84 -19.66 18.45 -0.87
N LEU A 85 -20.83 17.80 -0.72
CA LEU A 85 -21.06 16.44 -1.23
C LEU A 85 -20.76 16.31 -2.73
N ASP A 86 -21.13 17.30 -3.55
CA ASP A 86 -20.89 17.28 -5.00
C ASP A 86 -19.39 17.37 -5.35
N GLU A 87 -18.66 18.26 -4.67
CA GLU A 87 -17.22 18.40 -4.84
C GLU A 87 -16.48 17.14 -4.37
N TYR A 88 -16.84 16.61 -3.20
CA TYR A 88 -16.27 15.37 -2.67
C TYR A 88 -16.53 14.18 -3.58
N THR A 89 -17.77 13.99 -4.05
CA THR A 89 -18.11 12.87 -4.93
C THR A 89 -17.41 12.98 -6.29
N THR A 90 -17.20 14.19 -6.80
CA THR A 90 -16.37 14.42 -7.99
C THR A 90 -14.92 13.95 -7.75
N LEU A 91 -14.31 14.33 -6.63
CA LEU A 91 -12.94 13.93 -6.29
C LEU A 91 -12.83 12.41 -6.07
N CYS A 92 -13.77 11.85 -5.29
CA CYS A 92 -13.77 10.45 -4.89
C CYS A 92 -14.01 9.48 -6.06
N ASN A 93 -14.80 9.88 -7.06
CA ASN A 93 -14.98 9.10 -8.29
C ASN A 93 -13.86 9.32 -9.32
N GLY A 94 -12.92 10.23 -9.06
CA GLY A 94 -11.81 10.51 -9.95
C GLY A 94 -10.80 9.37 -10.03
N ALA A 95 -10.14 9.21 -11.19
CA ALA A 95 -9.12 8.18 -11.41
C ALA A 95 -8.01 8.20 -10.35
N ASN A 96 -7.63 9.40 -9.93
CA ASN A 96 -6.57 9.61 -8.95
C ASN A 96 -7.00 9.14 -7.55
N TRP A 97 -8.30 9.05 -7.22
CA TRP A 97 -8.73 8.70 -5.85
C TRP A 97 -8.33 7.28 -5.45
N ALA A 98 -8.42 6.32 -6.36
CA ALA A 98 -8.08 4.92 -6.09
C ALA A 98 -6.57 4.62 -6.20
N GLU A 99 -5.79 5.50 -6.83
CA GLU A 99 -4.37 5.31 -7.07
C GLU A 99 -3.54 5.61 -5.82
N ASN A 100 -3.29 4.57 -5.02
CA ASN A 100 -2.24 4.52 -4.00
C ASN A 100 -1.16 3.49 -4.38
N ILE A 101 -0.90 3.34 -5.68
CA ILE A 101 0.09 2.38 -6.20
C ILE A 101 1.21 3.21 -6.83
N PRO A 102 2.45 3.14 -6.31
CA PRO A 102 3.57 3.83 -6.91
C PRO A 102 3.97 3.13 -8.21
N GLU A 103 4.48 3.91 -9.16
CA GLU A 103 5.06 3.35 -10.37
C GLU A 103 6.14 2.29 -10.05
N GLU A 104 6.23 1.25 -10.89
CA GLU A 104 7.24 0.22 -10.73
C GLU A 104 8.66 0.81 -10.76
N GLY A 105 9.44 0.54 -9.71
CA GLY A 105 10.80 1.07 -9.56
C GLY A 105 10.90 2.42 -8.83
N ALA A 106 9.77 3.02 -8.42
CA ALA A 106 9.80 4.17 -7.52
C ALA A 106 10.44 3.81 -6.15
N PRO A 107 11.05 4.77 -5.44
CA PRO A 107 11.12 6.19 -5.78
C PRO A 107 12.22 6.51 -6.80
N PHE A 108 11.95 7.45 -7.70
CA PHE A 108 12.93 7.90 -8.69
C PHE A 108 13.71 9.13 -8.23
N ALA A 109 15.04 9.09 -8.34
CA ALA A 109 15.87 10.27 -8.09
C ALA A 109 15.66 11.33 -9.19
N GLY A 110 15.69 12.61 -8.83
CA GLY A 110 15.53 13.72 -9.76
C GLY A 110 15.23 15.05 -9.06
N SER A 111 15.38 16.16 -9.79
CA SER A 111 15.11 17.49 -9.23
C SER A 111 13.63 17.63 -8.85
N ASN A 112 13.36 17.81 -7.57
CA ASN A 112 12.01 17.93 -7.03
C ASN A 112 11.62 19.41 -6.87
N SER A 113 10.44 19.77 -7.37
CA SER A 113 9.90 21.13 -7.28
C SER A 113 8.83 21.29 -6.21
N PHE A 114 8.45 20.21 -5.53
CA PHE A 114 7.44 20.27 -4.48
C PHE A 114 8.01 20.96 -3.24
N THR A 115 7.20 21.83 -2.66
CA THR A 115 7.39 22.30 -1.27
C THR A 115 7.11 21.17 -0.29
N GLU A 116 7.57 21.31 0.97
CA GLU A 116 7.25 20.32 2.03
C GLU A 116 5.74 20.12 2.17
N ALA A 117 4.96 21.20 2.10
CA ALA A 117 3.50 21.14 2.18
C ALA A 117 2.88 20.31 1.04
N GLN A 118 3.36 20.50 -0.19
CA GLN A 118 2.91 19.73 -1.36
C GLN A 118 3.34 18.26 -1.30
N ALA A 119 4.49 17.96 -0.69
CA ALA A 119 4.94 16.59 -0.43
C ALA A 119 4.04 15.93 0.64
N ARG A 120 3.75 16.65 1.73
CA ARG A 120 2.82 16.21 2.77
C ARG A 120 1.44 15.91 2.23
N ASP A 121 0.87 16.78 1.40
CA ASP A 121 -0.43 16.56 0.78
C ASP A 121 -0.45 15.26 -0.05
N ARG A 122 0.63 14.95 -0.77
CA ARG A 122 0.75 13.67 -1.50
C ARG A 122 0.71 12.48 -0.55
N ALA A 123 1.47 12.51 0.54
CA ALA A 123 1.43 11.43 1.52
C ALA A 123 0.04 11.28 2.18
N VAL A 124 -0.63 12.39 2.54
CA VAL A 124 -1.99 12.36 3.09
C VAL A 124 -3.00 11.81 2.08
N ALA A 125 -2.91 12.23 0.81
CA ALA A 125 -3.74 11.69 -0.27
C ALA A 125 -3.54 10.18 -0.48
N TRP A 126 -2.45 9.61 0.03
CA TRP A 126 -2.12 8.18 0.01
C TRP A 126 -2.44 7.45 1.32
N ASN A 127 -3.30 8.03 2.17
CA ASN A 127 -3.67 7.49 3.49
C ASN A 127 -2.51 7.35 4.48
N VAL A 128 -1.46 8.16 4.33
CA VAL A 128 -0.43 8.27 5.36
C VAL A 128 -0.85 9.32 6.38
N THR A 129 -0.92 8.94 7.64
CA THR A 129 -1.22 9.82 8.76
C THR A 129 0.03 10.05 9.62
N GLU A 130 -0.06 10.93 10.62
CA GLU A 130 1.02 11.19 11.59
C GLU A 130 2.37 11.52 10.94
N ILE A 131 2.33 12.20 9.79
CA ILE A 131 3.53 12.46 8.97
C ILE A 131 4.47 13.40 9.73
N SER A 132 5.72 12.98 9.90
CA SER A 132 6.74 13.74 10.61
C SER A 132 8.11 13.68 9.91
N GLY A 133 8.92 14.71 10.13
CA GLY A 133 10.31 14.77 9.67
C GLY A 133 10.48 14.74 8.15
N LEU A 134 9.56 15.36 7.40
CA LEU A 134 9.69 15.46 5.94
C LEU A 134 10.88 16.36 5.58
N VAL A 135 11.90 15.77 4.96
CA VAL A 135 13.12 16.45 4.51
C VAL A 135 13.44 16.02 3.09
N LEU A 136 13.73 16.99 2.22
CA LEU A 136 14.22 16.72 0.87
C LEU A 136 15.69 16.28 0.95
N ASP A 137 15.99 15.09 0.44
CA ASP A 137 17.36 14.58 0.41
C ASP A 137 18.16 15.04 -0.84
N ASP A 138 19.40 14.57 -0.94
CA ASP A 138 20.32 14.88 -2.05
C ASP A 138 19.94 14.21 -3.38
N GLN A 139 19.06 13.20 -3.36
CA GLN A 139 18.49 12.57 -4.54
C GLN A 139 17.21 13.28 -5.04
N GLY A 140 16.75 14.30 -4.32
CA GLY A 140 15.49 14.99 -4.59
C GLY A 140 14.26 14.19 -4.16
N ILE A 141 14.41 13.32 -3.17
CA ILE A 141 13.33 12.53 -2.59
C ILE A 141 12.96 13.15 -1.23
N TRP A 142 11.70 13.47 -1.04
CA TRP A 142 11.19 13.84 0.28
C TRP A 142 11.12 12.58 1.16
N ARG A 143 11.87 12.55 2.25
CA ARG A 143 11.91 11.46 3.23
C ARG A 143 11.24 11.86 4.51
N GLY A 144 10.48 10.95 5.11
CA GLY A 144 9.88 11.17 6.42
C GLY A 144 9.40 9.87 7.05
N THR A 145 8.60 10.00 8.09
CA THR A 145 7.91 8.87 8.73
C THR A 145 6.44 9.19 8.90
N GLY A 146 5.61 8.16 9.05
CA GLY A 146 4.19 8.31 9.34
C GLY A 146 3.56 6.97 9.68
N MET A 147 2.24 6.92 9.63
CA MET A 147 1.44 5.73 9.87
C MET A 147 0.64 5.39 8.61
N ALA A 148 0.68 4.13 8.19
CA ALA A 148 -0.14 3.62 7.10
C ALA A 148 -0.77 2.29 7.53
N ALA A 149 -2.08 2.16 7.36
CA ALA A 149 -2.84 0.99 7.83
C ALA A 149 -2.55 0.61 9.30
N GLY A 150 -2.42 1.62 10.17
CA GLY A 150 -2.14 1.46 11.61
C GLY A 150 -0.71 1.01 11.94
N LYS A 151 0.22 1.02 10.98
CA LYS A 151 1.62 0.64 11.19
C LYS A 151 2.55 1.81 10.92
N PRO A 152 3.65 1.96 11.69
CA PRO A 152 4.66 2.95 11.37
C PRO A 152 5.32 2.59 10.04
N VAL A 153 5.58 3.61 9.22
CA VAL A 153 6.22 3.47 7.91
C VAL A 153 7.26 4.58 7.69
N SER A 154 8.29 4.27 6.93
CA SER A 154 9.11 5.29 6.26
C SER A 154 8.41 5.75 4.99
N ILE A 155 8.50 7.04 4.70
CA ILE A 155 7.89 7.70 3.54
C ILE A 155 9.00 8.12 2.59
N ALA A 156 8.82 7.89 1.29
CA ALA A 156 9.62 8.47 0.22
C ALA A 156 8.68 9.04 -0.86
N ILE A 157 8.82 10.33 -1.19
CA ILE A 157 8.04 10.99 -2.23
C ILE A 157 8.99 11.54 -3.29
N ASP A 158 8.85 11.04 -4.52
CA ASP A 158 9.72 11.44 -5.62
C ASP A 158 9.20 12.65 -6.41
N TYR A 159 10.01 13.14 -7.36
CA TYR A 159 9.69 14.32 -8.15
C TYR A 159 8.49 14.13 -9.10
N LYS A 160 8.08 12.89 -9.37
CA LYS A 160 6.91 12.56 -10.19
C LYS A 160 5.63 12.53 -9.35
N GLY A 161 5.78 12.48 -8.03
CA GLY A 161 4.67 12.42 -7.08
C GLY A 161 4.30 11.01 -6.64
N ASN A 162 5.13 10.00 -6.92
CA ASN A 162 4.93 8.68 -6.30
C ASN A 162 5.14 8.80 -4.80
N VAL A 163 4.31 8.08 -4.02
CA VAL A 163 4.53 7.91 -2.59
C VAL A 163 4.85 6.45 -2.31
N VAL A 164 6.05 6.19 -1.82
CA VAL A 164 6.47 4.85 -1.41
C VAL A 164 6.46 4.79 0.10
N THR A 165 5.77 3.78 0.65
CA THR A 165 5.81 3.46 2.07
C THR A 165 6.52 2.12 2.27
N SER A 166 7.38 2.06 3.28
CA SER A 166 8.13 0.85 3.62
C SER A 166 8.20 0.68 5.13
N ALA A 167 8.66 -0.48 5.59
CA ALA A 167 8.96 -0.67 7.01
C ALA A 167 9.94 0.43 7.47
N PRO A 168 9.79 0.97 8.70
CA PRO A 168 10.66 2.02 9.20
C PRO A 168 12.13 1.61 9.11
N GLN A 169 12.97 2.51 8.60
CA GLN A 169 14.41 2.31 8.67
C GLN A 169 14.86 2.43 10.15
N PRO A 170 15.72 1.52 10.64
CA PRO A 170 16.23 1.55 12.01
C PRO A 170 17.16 2.73 12.30
#